data_AF-A0A537WTJ7-F1
#
_entry.id   AF-A0A537WTJ7-F1
#
_cell.length_a   1.000
_cell.length_b   1.000
_cell.length_c   1.000
_cell.angle_alpha   90.00
_cell.angle_beta   90.00
_cell.angle_gamma   90.00
#
_symmetry.space_group_name_H-M   'P 1'
#
loop_
_entity.id
_entity.type
_entity.pdbx_description
1 polymer ?
#
loop_
_entity_poly.entity_id
_entity_poly.type
_entity_poly.pdbx_seq_one_letter_code
_entity_poly.pdbx_strand_id
1 'polypeptide(L)'
;MRLGRARRADGDRTVTLFYGSDIHGSDLLWRKFLGAAKFYGADAAVMGGDLVGKAIVPIERGDDGRFRAEFLGDERDVSEGQELDELVAAIRFNGYYPWIASVTEIARRAGDPASQEELFGEVVRDDVRRWAGLADRNAAANGSPSLFVIAGNDDPWYVDEILAASQGLVFCDDRIVRIGPHEMISSSYANPTPWNSPRELDEDAL
;
A
#
# COMPACT_ATOMS: atom_id res chain seq x y z
N MET A 1 -11.47 21.39 29.41
CA MET A 1 -11.51 20.22 30.31
C MET A 1 -11.41 18.96 29.45
N ARG A 2 -10.25 18.29 29.42
CA ARG A 2 -10.11 16.98 28.74
C ARG A 2 -10.51 15.91 29.75
N LEU A 3 -11.65 15.27 29.52
CA LEU A 3 -12.08 14.09 30.31
C LEU A 3 -11.10 12.95 30.00
N GLY A 4 -10.16 12.71 30.91
CA GLY A 4 -9.31 11.52 30.88
C GLY A 4 -10.17 10.28 31.06
N ARG A 5 -10.20 9.40 30.07
CA ARG A 5 -10.91 8.13 30.13
C ARG A 5 -10.16 7.20 31.10
N ALA A 6 -10.81 6.79 32.18
CA ALA A 6 -10.25 5.86 33.16
C ALA A 6 -9.88 4.52 32.48
N ARG A 7 -8.70 3.98 32.82
CA ARG A 7 -8.29 2.63 32.41
C ARG A 7 -9.26 1.61 33.02
N ARG A 8 -10.08 0.96 32.17
CA ARG A 8 -10.94 -0.17 32.55
C ARG A 8 -10.11 -1.46 32.66
N ALA A 9 -10.52 -2.35 33.56
CA ALA A 9 -9.89 -3.65 33.78
C ALA A 9 -9.97 -4.54 32.53
N ASP A 10 -8.95 -5.39 32.36
CA ASP A 10 -8.59 -6.08 31.12
C ASP A 10 -9.54 -7.22 30.68
N GLY A 11 -10.35 -7.75 31.61
CA GLY A 11 -11.16 -8.96 31.39
C GLY A 11 -12.55 -8.76 30.78
N ASP A 12 -13.02 -7.52 30.65
CA ASP A 12 -14.38 -7.18 30.17
C ASP A 12 -14.36 -6.06 29.11
N ARG A 13 -13.18 -5.84 28.50
CA ARG A 13 -12.95 -4.74 27.56
C ARG A 13 -13.18 -5.23 26.14
N THR A 14 -14.32 -4.84 25.57
CA THR A 14 -14.56 -4.99 24.12
C THR A 14 -13.42 -4.34 23.34
N VAL A 15 -12.85 -5.09 22.39
CA VAL A 15 -11.85 -4.57 21.44
C VAL A 15 -12.58 -4.05 20.20
N THR A 16 -12.27 -2.82 19.81
CA THR A 16 -12.77 -2.22 18.57
C THR A 16 -11.66 -2.22 17.54
N LEU A 17 -11.92 -2.76 16.36
CA LEU A 17 -11.00 -2.75 15.22
C LEU A 17 -11.49 -1.81 14.13
N PHE A 18 -10.57 -1.11 13.49
CA PHE A 18 -10.78 -0.59 12.15
C PHE A 18 -10.26 -1.61 11.14
N TYR A 19 -11.04 -1.96 10.13
CA TYR A 19 -10.62 -2.86 9.06
C TYR A 19 -10.78 -2.16 7.72
N GLY A 20 -9.77 -2.25 6.86
CA GLY A 20 -9.82 -1.81 5.47
C GLY A 20 -9.05 -2.79 4.59
N SER A 21 -9.41 -2.87 3.32
CA SER A 21 -8.71 -3.63 2.27
C SER A 21 -8.91 -2.88 0.94
N ASP A 22 -8.42 -3.45 -0.16
CA ASP A 22 -8.79 -3.02 -1.52
C ASP A 22 -8.38 -1.55 -1.78
N ILE A 23 -7.16 -1.22 -1.36
CA ILE A 23 -6.63 0.14 -1.50
C ILE A 23 -5.95 0.38 -2.85
N HIS A 24 -5.54 -0.71 -3.52
CA HIS A 24 -4.98 -0.73 -4.88
C HIS A 24 -4.04 0.44 -5.17
N GLY A 25 -2.94 0.54 -4.42
CA GLY A 25 -1.89 1.53 -4.64
C GLY A 25 -2.24 2.96 -4.23
N SER A 26 -3.44 3.22 -3.68
CA SER A 26 -3.88 4.59 -3.38
C SER A 26 -3.17 5.20 -2.17
N ASP A 27 -2.35 6.22 -2.43
CA ASP A 27 -1.67 7.00 -1.39
C ASP A 27 -2.62 7.64 -0.39
N LEU A 28 -3.80 8.06 -0.86
CA LEU A 28 -4.81 8.66 -0.01
C LEU A 28 -5.33 7.66 1.01
N LEU A 29 -5.70 6.45 0.55
CA LEU A 29 -6.27 5.42 1.41
C LEU A 29 -5.25 4.90 2.41
N TRP A 30 -4.00 4.70 1.98
CA TRP A 30 -2.91 4.34 2.89
C TRP A 30 -2.72 5.38 4.01
N ARG A 31 -2.66 6.67 3.66
CA ARG A 31 -2.52 7.75 4.67
C ARG A 31 -3.71 7.82 5.63
N LYS A 32 -4.93 7.60 5.13
CA LYS A 32 -6.12 7.50 5.99
C LYS A 32 -6.05 6.31 6.93
N PHE A 33 -5.62 5.14 6.44
CA PHE A 33 -5.45 3.93 7.24
C PHE A 33 -4.49 4.14 8.41
N LEU A 34 -3.31 4.75 8.16
CA LEU A 34 -2.32 5.03 9.21
C LEU A 34 -2.87 5.88 10.38
N GLY A 35 -3.90 6.69 10.12
CA GLY A 35 -4.59 7.50 11.13
C GLY A 35 -5.92 6.93 11.61
N ALA A 36 -6.43 5.85 11.02
CA ALA A 36 -7.81 5.41 11.17
C ALA A 36 -8.14 4.99 12.60
N ALA A 37 -7.28 4.19 13.25
CA ALA A 37 -7.51 3.75 14.63
C ALA A 37 -7.70 4.95 15.57
N LYS A 38 -6.81 5.95 15.47
CA LYS A 38 -6.89 7.19 16.26
C LYS A 38 -8.14 8.00 15.93
N PHE A 39 -8.46 8.16 14.66
CA PHE A 39 -9.59 8.96 14.20
C PHE A 39 -10.93 8.38 14.66
N TYR A 40 -11.12 7.06 14.52
CA TYR A 40 -12.35 6.37 14.90
C TYR A 40 -12.37 5.93 16.38
N GLY A 41 -11.28 6.11 17.12
CA GLY A 41 -11.17 5.65 18.51
C GLY A 41 -11.17 4.12 18.65
N ALA A 42 -10.65 3.43 17.64
CA ALA A 42 -10.42 1.98 17.66
C ALA A 42 -9.11 1.65 18.39
N ASP A 43 -9.01 0.40 18.85
CA ASP A 43 -7.85 -0.09 19.59
C ASP A 43 -6.72 -0.54 18.65
N ALA A 44 -7.07 -0.99 17.44
CA ALA A 44 -6.14 -1.39 16.39
C ALA A 44 -6.74 -1.15 15.00
N ALA A 45 -5.89 -1.18 13.98
CA ALA A 45 -6.31 -1.16 12.58
C ALA A 45 -5.71 -2.35 11.82
N VAL A 46 -6.48 -2.94 10.91
CA VAL A 46 -6.08 -4.07 10.08
C VAL A 46 -6.22 -3.68 8.61
N MET A 47 -5.15 -3.83 7.84
CA MET A 47 -5.15 -3.75 6.38
C MET A 47 -5.21 -5.17 5.81
N GLY A 48 -6.29 -5.49 5.12
CA GLY A 48 -6.70 -6.82 4.69
C GLY A 48 -6.22 -7.27 3.32
N GLY A 49 -5.17 -6.66 2.76
CA GLY A 49 -4.62 -7.01 1.45
C GLY A 49 -5.03 -6.07 0.32
N ASP A 50 -4.85 -6.55 -0.91
CA ASP A 50 -5.08 -5.86 -2.19
C ASP A 50 -4.39 -4.49 -2.22
N LEU A 51 -3.07 -4.52 -1.98
CA LEU A 51 -2.25 -3.33 -1.79
C LEU A 51 -1.72 -2.77 -3.12
N VAL A 52 -1.41 -3.64 -4.08
CA VAL A 52 -0.79 -3.25 -5.34
C VAL A 52 -1.79 -2.56 -6.27
N GLY A 53 -1.30 -1.50 -6.90
CA GLY A 53 -2.04 -0.61 -7.78
C GLY A 53 -2.14 -1.12 -9.21
N LYS A 54 -2.70 -0.26 -10.06
CA LYS A 54 -3.27 -0.65 -11.35
C LYS A 54 -2.24 -0.79 -12.45
N ALA A 55 -1.47 0.28 -12.68
CA ALA A 55 -0.57 0.37 -13.82
C ALA A 55 0.50 1.46 -13.61
N ILE A 56 1.55 1.36 -14.42
CA ILE A 56 2.55 2.41 -14.58
C ILE A 56 1.98 3.53 -15.44
N VAL A 57 2.18 4.77 -15.02
CA VAL A 57 1.97 5.97 -15.82
C VAL A 57 3.35 6.54 -16.16
N PRO A 58 3.83 6.36 -17.40
CA PRO A 58 5.09 6.95 -17.82
C PRO A 58 4.95 8.48 -17.87
N ILE A 59 5.96 9.16 -17.35
CA ILE A 59 6.12 10.62 -17.44
C ILE A 59 7.40 10.84 -18.26
N GLU A 60 7.22 11.24 -19.51
CA GLU A 60 8.32 11.55 -20.43
C GLU A 60 9.05 12.80 -19.97
N ARG A 61 10.35 12.66 -19.70
CA ARG A 61 11.27 13.79 -19.50
C ARG A 61 11.80 14.23 -20.87
N GLY A 62 11.35 15.39 -21.34
CA GLY A 62 11.80 16.01 -22.58
C GLY A 62 13.14 16.73 -22.44
N ASP A 63 13.87 16.83 -23.55
CA ASP A 63 15.15 17.57 -23.61
C ASP A 63 14.99 19.08 -23.41
N ASP A 64 13.75 19.59 -23.53
CA ASP A 64 13.35 20.97 -23.26
C ASP A 64 13.09 21.26 -21.77
N GLY A 65 13.34 20.27 -20.89
CA GLY A 65 13.12 20.39 -19.45
C GLY A 65 11.64 20.28 -19.04
N ARG A 66 10.77 19.91 -19.98
CA ARG A 66 9.34 19.71 -19.76
C ARG A 66 9.04 18.23 -19.49
N PHE A 67 7.97 17.97 -18.75
CA PHE A 67 7.53 16.62 -18.38
C PHE A 67 6.13 16.37 -18.92
N ARG A 68 5.97 15.27 -19.67
CA ARG A 68 4.73 14.95 -20.39
C ARG A 68 4.16 13.61 -19.96
N ALA A 69 2.86 13.54 -19.72
CA ALA A 69 2.19 12.29 -19.39
C ALA A 69 0.75 12.30 -19.89
N GLU A 70 0.26 11.15 -20.32
CA GLU A 70 -1.18 10.92 -20.48
C GLU A 70 -1.69 10.24 -19.21
N PHE A 71 -2.64 10.89 -18.53
CA PHE A 71 -3.19 10.36 -17.29
C PHE A 71 -4.70 10.56 -17.22
N LEU A 72 -5.43 9.45 -17.10
CA LEU A 72 -6.91 9.42 -17.07
C LEU A 72 -7.57 10.13 -18.28
N GLY A 73 -6.93 10.04 -19.45
CA GLY A 73 -7.40 10.67 -20.70
C GLY A 73 -7.02 12.13 -20.87
N ASP A 74 -6.33 12.73 -19.89
CA ASP A 74 -5.78 14.08 -20.00
C ASP A 74 -4.30 14.03 -20.38
N GLU A 75 -3.90 14.76 -21.42
CA GLU A 75 -2.51 15.10 -21.67
C GLU A 75 -2.05 16.19 -20.69
N ARG A 76 -0.95 15.93 -20.00
CA ARG A 76 -0.31 16.86 -19.06
C ARG A 76 1.07 17.21 -19.60
N ASP A 77 1.38 18.50 -19.66
CA ASP A 77 2.71 19.00 -20.02
C ASP A 77 3.13 20.07 -19.01
N VAL A 78 4.00 19.68 -18.07
CA VAL A 78 4.32 20.41 -16.85
C VAL A 78 5.81 20.73 -16.77
N SER A 79 6.15 21.76 -15.98
CA SER A 79 7.52 22.14 -15.68
C SER A 79 8.07 21.34 -14.49
N GLU A 80 9.40 21.30 -14.33
CA GLU A 80 10.02 20.74 -13.13
C GLU A 80 9.58 21.49 -11.85
N GLY A 81 9.69 20.84 -10.70
CA GLY A 81 9.35 21.41 -9.39
C GLY A 81 7.89 21.12 -9.04
N GLN A 82 7.18 22.15 -8.56
CA GLN A 82 5.84 21.98 -7.98
C GLN A 82 4.84 21.34 -8.95
N GLU A 83 4.85 21.70 -10.23
CA GLU A 83 3.90 21.15 -11.20
C GLU A 83 4.12 19.65 -11.44
N LEU A 84 5.38 19.21 -11.50
CA LEU A 84 5.75 17.80 -11.59
C LEU A 84 5.38 17.04 -10.31
N ASP A 85 5.65 17.62 -9.13
CA ASP A 85 5.30 17.01 -7.85
C ASP A 85 3.79 16.81 -7.72
N GLU A 86 2.99 17.77 -8.16
CA GLU A 86 1.53 17.67 -8.18
C GLU A 86 1.03 16.60 -9.14
N LEU A 87 1.64 16.47 -10.34
CA LEU A 87 1.33 15.39 -11.28
C LEU A 87 1.64 14.00 -10.68
N VAL A 88 2.85 13.83 -10.12
CA VAL A 88 3.27 12.59 -9.46
C VAL A 88 2.34 12.24 -8.30
N ALA A 89 1.96 13.23 -7.49
CA ALA A 89 1.02 13.05 -6.39
C ALA A 89 -0.38 12.66 -6.89
N ALA A 90 -0.88 13.28 -7.96
CA ALA A 90 -2.18 12.96 -8.55
C ALA A 90 -2.23 11.53 -9.11
N ILE A 91 -1.15 11.07 -9.74
CA ILE A 91 -1.02 9.69 -10.24
C ILE A 91 -1.11 8.70 -9.07
N ARG A 92 -0.30 8.91 -8.02
CA ARG A 92 -0.27 8.06 -6.81
C ARG A 92 -1.57 8.08 -6.03
N PHE A 93 -2.23 9.23 -5.98
CA PHE A 93 -3.52 9.39 -5.31
C PHE A 93 -4.57 8.41 -5.87
N ASN A 94 -4.52 8.15 -7.18
CA ASN A 94 -5.45 7.28 -7.89
C ASN A 94 -5.01 5.82 -8.00
N GLY A 95 -3.92 5.42 -7.34
CA GLY A 95 -3.44 4.04 -7.34
C GLY A 95 -2.61 3.64 -8.55
N TYR A 96 -1.97 4.61 -9.20
CA TYR A 96 -1.06 4.38 -10.31
C TYR A 96 0.39 4.67 -9.92
N TYR A 97 1.33 4.10 -10.66
CA TYR A 97 2.77 4.23 -10.41
C TYR A 97 3.40 5.23 -11.40
N PRO A 98 3.76 6.45 -10.96
CA PRO A 98 4.45 7.38 -11.84
C PRO A 98 5.88 6.91 -12.09
N TRP A 99 6.29 6.87 -13.36
CA TRP A 99 7.64 6.51 -13.75
C TRP A 99 8.21 7.57 -14.69
N ILE A 100 9.17 8.36 -14.19
CA ILE A 100 9.82 9.42 -14.97
C ILE A 100 10.98 8.81 -15.77
N ALA A 101 10.94 8.93 -17.09
CA ALA A 101 11.95 8.38 -17.98
C ALA A 101 12.05 9.17 -19.29
N SER A 102 13.16 9.02 -20.01
CA SER A 102 13.28 9.60 -21.36
C SER A 102 12.38 8.88 -22.37
N VAL A 103 12.05 9.55 -23.47
CA VAL A 103 11.30 8.96 -24.60
C VAL A 103 11.92 7.64 -25.09
N THR A 104 13.25 7.58 -25.14
CA THR A 104 13.99 6.38 -25.56
C THR A 104 13.83 5.23 -24.56
N GLU A 105 13.86 5.51 -23.26
CA GLU A 105 13.65 4.50 -22.22
C GLU A 105 12.22 3.98 -22.22
N ILE A 106 11.24 4.88 -22.37
CA ILE A 106 9.82 4.53 -22.48
C ILE A 106 9.59 3.63 -23.70
N ALA A 107 10.08 4.02 -24.87
CA ALA A 107 9.96 3.23 -26.10
C ALA A 107 10.63 1.85 -25.97
N ARG A 108 11.81 1.79 -25.34
CA ARG A 108 12.54 0.53 -25.09
C ARG A 108 11.74 -0.41 -24.20
N ARG A 109 11.19 0.07 -23.09
CA ARG A 109 10.40 -0.75 -22.16
C ARG A 109 9.05 -1.14 -22.78
N ALA A 110 8.41 -0.27 -23.55
CA ALA A 110 7.11 -0.53 -24.18
C ALA A 110 7.14 -1.69 -25.20
N GLY A 111 8.30 -1.95 -25.82
CA GLY A 111 8.46 -3.02 -26.81
C GLY A 111 8.79 -4.40 -26.26
N ASP A 112 8.98 -4.55 -24.94
CA ASP A 112 9.44 -5.79 -24.31
C ASP A 112 8.63 -6.12 -23.05
N PRO A 113 7.73 -7.13 -23.09
CA PRO A 113 6.89 -7.52 -21.95
C PRO A 113 7.68 -7.88 -20.70
N ALA A 114 8.82 -8.57 -20.84
CA ALA A 114 9.64 -8.95 -19.68
C ALA A 114 10.23 -7.70 -19.00
N SER A 115 10.65 -6.72 -19.80
CA SER A 115 11.08 -5.42 -19.30
C SER A 115 9.97 -4.62 -18.61
N GLN A 116 8.72 -4.75 -19.05
CA GLN A 116 7.57 -4.10 -18.40
C GLN A 116 7.26 -4.74 -17.05
N GLU A 117 7.31 -6.07 -16.98
CA GLU A 117 7.11 -6.82 -15.73
C GLU A 117 8.19 -6.49 -14.69
N GLU A 118 9.45 -6.44 -15.13
CA GLU A 118 10.57 -6.02 -14.28
C GLU A 118 10.34 -4.60 -13.74
N LEU A 119 10.00 -3.64 -14.61
CA LEU A 119 9.73 -2.26 -14.23
C LEU A 119 8.54 -2.16 -13.27
N PHE A 120 7.47 -2.93 -13.50
CA PHE A 120 6.33 -2.98 -12.60
C PHE A 120 6.74 -3.44 -11.21
N GLY A 121 7.54 -4.52 -11.14
CA GLY A 121 8.12 -4.97 -9.88
C GLY A 121 9.01 -3.93 -9.20
N GLU A 122 9.79 -3.15 -9.95
CA GLU A 122 10.62 -2.06 -9.40
C GLU A 122 9.75 -0.98 -8.76
N VAL A 123 8.80 -0.42 -9.51
CA VAL A 123 7.97 0.71 -9.02
C VAL A 123 7.07 0.30 -7.85
N VAL A 124 6.54 -0.92 -7.86
CA VAL A 124 5.71 -1.43 -6.76
C VAL A 124 6.54 -1.58 -5.49
N ARG A 125 7.76 -2.14 -5.58
CA ARG A 125 8.65 -2.28 -4.42
C ARG A 125 8.97 -0.92 -3.80
N ASP A 126 9.26 0.07 -4.63
CA ASP A 126 9.58 1.42 -4.14
C ASP A 126 8.39 2.08 -3.47
N ASP A 127 7.19 1.87 -3.99
CA ASP A 127 5.95 2.36 -3.41
C ASP A 127 5.61 1.71 -2.07
N VAL A 128 5.67 0.39 -1.98
CA VAL A 128 5.40 -0.34 -0.73
C VAL A 128 6.46 0.02 0.32
N ARG A 129 7.74 0.19 -0.06
CA ARG A 129 8.79 0.66 0.85
C ARG A 129 8.51 2.07 1.37
N ARG A 130 8.07 2.97 0.50
CA ARG A 130 7.67 4.33 0.88
C ARG A 130 6.50 4.31 1.85
N TRP A 131 5.53 3.43 1.65
CA TRP A 131 4.40 3.21 2.55
C TRP A 131 4.80 2.65 3.90
N ALA A 132 5.67 1.63 3.94
CA ALA A 132 6.26 1.11 5.17
C ALA A 132 7.00 2.22 5.93
N GLY A 133 7.82 3.03 5.25
CA GLY A 133 8.50 4.17 5.86
C GLY A 133 7.54 5.26 6.38
N LEU A 134 6.37 5.45 5.78
CA LEU A 134 5.32 6.32 6.32
C LEU A 134 4.73 5.74 7.61
N ALA A 135 4.50 4.43 7.66
CA ALA A 135 4.02 3.75 8.86
C ALA A 135 5.04 3.86 10.01
N ASP A 136 6.32 3.65 9.73
CA ASP A 136 7.41 3.78 10.71
C ASP A 136 7.44 5.19 11.32
N ARG A 137 7.38 6.23 10.46
CA ARG A 137 7.34 7.63 10.92
C ARG A 137 6.09 7.93 11.74
N ASN A 138 4.95 7.38 11.34
CA ASN A 138 3.69 7.57 12.07
C ASN A 138 3.73 6.93 13.46
N ALA A 139 4.26 5.70 13.56
CA ALA A 139 4.45 5.00 14.83
C ALA A 139 5.41 5.74 15.76
N ALA A 140 6.51 6.27 15.22
CA ALA A 140 7.46 7.08 15.98
C ALA A 140 6.84 8.37 16.54
N ALA A 141 5.97 9.03 15.76
CA ALA A 141 5.38 10.31 16.14
C ALA A 141 4.17 10.20 17.09
N ASN A 142 3.34 9.18 16.92
CA ASN A 142 2.05 9.05 17.60
C ASN A 142 2.02 7.94 18.67
N GLY A 143 3.12 7.22 18.88
CA GLY A 143 3.11 5.90 19.50
C GLY A 143 2.59 4.86 18.52
N SER A 144 2.78 3.57 18.83
CA SER A 144 2.33 2.50 17.94
C SER A 144 0.88 2.11 18.25
N PRO A 145 -0.14 2.54 17.47
CA PRO A 145 -1.35 1.74 17.37
C PRO A 145 -0.96 0.44 16.66
N SER A 146 -1.48 -0.70 17.09
CA SER A 146 -1.19 -1.96 16.41
C SER A 146 -1.80 -1.94 15.01
N LEU A 147 -0.97 -1.57 14.02
CA LEU A 147 -1.30 -1.58 12.60
C LEU A 147 -0.94 -2.95 12.05
N PHE A 148 -1.95 -3.80 11.89
CA PHE A 148 -1.79 -5.12 11.33
C PHE A 148 -1.97 -5.06 9.82
N VAL A 149 -1.16 -5.82 9.10
CA VAL A 149 -1.20 -5.85 7.63
C VAL A 149 -1.01 -7.27 7.12
N ILE A 150 -1.72 -7.58 6.05
CA ILE A 150 -1.46 -8.71 5.17
C ILE A 150 -1.36 -8.20 3.73
N ALA A 151 -0.73 -9.01 2.87
CA ALA A 151 -0.86 -8.86 1.43
C ALA A 151 -2.19 -9.48 0.95
N GLY A 152 -2.66 -9.07 -0.23
CA GLY A 152 -3.77 -9.71 -0.95
C GLY A 152 -3.34 -11.00 -1.64
N ASN A 153 -4.29 -11.73 -2.23
CA ASN A 153 -3.94 -12.95 -2.95
C ASN A 153 -3.16 -12.67 -4.24
N ASP A 154 -3.41 -11.50 -4.86
CA ASP A 154 -2.82 -11.02 -6.11
C ASP A 154 -1.52 -10.20 -5.93
N ASP A 155 -1.26 -9.72 -4.71
CA ASP A 155 -0.04 -8.97 -4.38
C ASP A 155 1.22 -9.86 -4.59
N PRO A 156 2.32 -9.38 -5.19
CA PRO A 156 3.52 -10.19 -5.36
C PRO A 156 4.20 -10.54 -4.02
N TRP A 157 4.87 -11.70 -3.94
CA TRP A 157 5.52 -12.20 -2.72
C TRP A 157 6.53 -11.23 -2.06
N TYR A 158 7.19 -10.37 -2.85
CA TYR A 158 8.11 -9.39 -2.30
C TYR A 158 7.42 -8.32 -1.43
N VAL A 159 6.09 -8.17 -1.53
CA VAL A 159 5.30 -7.26 -0.69
C VAL A 159 5.41 -7.69 0.77
N ASP A 160 5.32 -8.98 1.04
CA ASP A 160 5.41 -9.58 2.38
C ASP A 160 6.72 -9.22 3.06
N GLU A 161 7.84 -9.37 2.33
CA GLU A 161 9.19 -9.05 2.83
C GLU A 161 9.30 -7.57 3.22
N ILE A 162 8.72 -6.67 2.43
CA ILE A 162 8.77 -5.23 2.68
C ILE A 162 7.90 -4.87 3.89
N LEU A 163 6.67 -5.41 3.96
CA LEU A 163 5.77 -5.17 5.09
C LEU A 163 6.34 -5.72 6.40
N ALA A 164 6.92 -6.92 6.36
CA ALA A 164 7.54 -7.56 7.52
C ALA A 164 8.79 -6.84 8.04
N ALA A 165 9.49 -6.08 7.18
CA ALA A 165 10.66 -5.29 7.58
C ALA A 165 10.31 -3.98 8.30
N SER A 166 9.06 -3.51 8.19
CA SER A 166 8.59 -2.28 8.84
C SER A 166 8.59 -2.40 10.36
N GLN A 167 8.93 -1.32 11.05
CA GLN A 167 8.85 -1.19 12.51
C GLN A 167 7.51 -0.63 12.98
N GLY A 168 6.78 0.03 12.08
CA GLY A 168 5.46 0.61 12.33
C GLY A 168 4.29 -0.29 11.96
N LEU A 169 4.54 -1.43 11.31
CA LEU A 169 3.52 -2.41 10.90
C LEU A 169 3.77 -3.76 11.59
N VAL A 170 2.68 -4.51 11.77
CA VAL A 170 2.70 -5.91 12.20
C VAL A 170 2.22 -6.76 11.02
N PHE A 171 3.16 -7.31 10.26
CA PHE A 171 2.83 -8.29 9.22
C PHE A 171 2.33 -9.59 9.88
N CYS A 172 1.07 -9.94 9.63
CA CYS A 172 0.35 -10.99 10.36
C CYS A 172 -0.18 -12.13 9.48
N ASP A 173 0.26 -12.23 8.24
CA ASP A 173 -0.16 -13.31 7.35
C ASP A 173 0.37 -14.67 7.83
N ASP A 174 -0.51 -15.68 7.83
CA ASP A 174 -0.30 -17.04 8.36
C ASP A 174 0.34 -17.10 9.76
N ARG A 175 -0.01 -16.12 10.61
CA ARG A 175 0.55 -15.99 11.96
C ARG A 175 -0.54 -15.70 12.98
N ILE A 176 -0.39 -16.27 14.18
CA ILE A 176 -1.21 -15.90 15.33
C ILE A 176 -0.61 -14.64 15.96
N VAL A 177 -1.35 -13.53 15.93
CA VAL A 177 -1.02 -12.29 16.63
C VAL A 177 -2.06 -11.99 17.71
N ARG A 178 -1.76 -11.08 18.65
CA ARG A 178 -2.69 -10.71 19.72
C ARG A 178 -3.20 -9.29 19.57
N ILE A 179 -4.50 -9.10 19.77
CA ILE A 179 -5.13 -7.78 19.89
C ILE A 179 -5.91 -7.72 21.20
N GLY A 180 -5.33 -7.03 22.19
CA GLY A 180 -5.84 -7.07 23.56
C GLY A 180 -5.89 -8.52 24.09
N PRO A 181 -7.03 -8.98 24.63
CA PRO A 181 -7.17 -10.34 25.13
C PRO A 181 -7.39 -11.39 24.02
N HIS A 182 -7.61 -10.97 22.77
CA HIS A 182 -7.93 -11.86 21.66
C HIS A 182 -6.70 -12.27 20.85
N GLU A 183 -6.81 -13.43 20.21
CA GLU A 183 -5.91 -13.89 19.16
C GLU A 183 -6.54 -13.60 17.80
N MET A 184 -5.71 -13.22 16.82
CA MET A 184 -6.09 -12.98 15.44
C MET A 184 -5.18 -13.81 14.54
N ILE A 185 -5.80 -14.46 13.56
CA ILE A 185 -5.13 -15.15 12.46
C ILE A 185 -5.67 -14.52 11.19
N SER A 186 -4.78 -14.34 10.21
CA SER A 186 -5.13 -13.90 8.87
C SER A 186 -4.43 -14.78 7.85
N SER A 187 -5.08 -14.96 6.70
CA SER A 187 -4.54 -15.71 5.57
C SER A 187 -4.87 -14.94 4.28
N SER A 188 -3.87 -14.75 3.44
CA SER A 188 -3.97 -14.08 2.14
C SER A 188 -4.28 -15.05 0.99
N TYR A 189 -4.38 -16.35 1.25
CA TYR A 189 -4.71 -17.33 0.22
C TYR A 189 -6.17 -17.23 -0.20
N ALA A 190 -6.39 -17.43 -1.49
CA ALA A 190 -7.71 -17.53 -2.08
C ALA A 190 -7.86 -18.86 -2.83
N ASN A 191 -9.10 -19.20 -3.12
CA ASN A 191 -9.46 -20.26 -4.07
C ASN A 191 -8.92 -19.88 -5.47
N PRO A 192 -8.82 -20.83 -6.43
CA PRO A 192 -8.30 -20.53 -7.75
C PRO A 192 -9.09 -19.40 -8.43
N THR A 193 -8.39 -18.43 -9.00
CA THR A 193 -9.01 -17.25 -9.64
C THR A 193 -8.78 -17.26 -11.15
N PRO A 194 -9.55 -16.48 -11.92
CA PRO A 194 -9.30 -16.30 -13.36
C PRO A 194 -7.94 -15.66 -13.69
N TRP A 195 -7.26 -15.11 -12.70
CA TRP A 195 -6.04 -14.31 -12.86
C TRP A 195 -4.76 -15.09 -12.56
N ASN A 196 -4.86 -16.32 -12.03
CA ASN A 196 -3.72 -17.15 -11.63
C ASN A 196 -2.76 -16.35 -10.71
N SER A 197 -3.34 -15.79 -9.66
CA SER A 197 -2.71 -14.94 -8.67
C SER A 197 -1.63 -15.70 -7.87
N PRO A 198 -0.66 -15.00 -7.26
CA PRO A 198 0.45 -15.63 -6.54
C PRO A 198 0.03 -16.57 -5.39
N ARG A 199 -1.11 -16.30 -4.72
CA ARG A 199 -1.58 -17.06 -3.56
C ARG A 199 -2.93 -17.70 -3.83
N GLU A 200 -2.91 -18.79 -4.58
CA GLU A 200 -4.08 -19.62 -4.84
C GLU A 200 -3.87 -21.05 -4.36
N LEU A 201 -4.89 -21.62 -3.71
CA LEU A 201 -4.92 -23.01 -3.25
C LEU A 201 -6.27 -23.64 -3.63
N ASP A 202 -6.25 -24.93 -3.92
CA ASP A 202 -7.49 -25.71 -4.09
C ASP A 202 -8.25 -25.80 -2.74
N GLU A 203 -9.56 -26.03 -2.78
CA GLU A 203 -10.43 -26.04 -1.59
C GLU A 203 -9.93 -26.96 -0.46
N ASP A 204 -9.38 -28.12 -0.80
CA ASP A 204 -8.87 -29.09 0.20
C ASP A 204 -7.55 -28.64 0.87
N ALA A 205 -6.88 -27.64 0.29
CA ALA A 205 -5.58 -27.13 0.73
C ALA A 205 -5.65 -25.77 1.44
N LEU A 206 -6.80 -25.07 1.36
CA LEU A 206 -7.12 -23.86 2.14
C LEU A 206 -7.44 -24.20 3.60
#